data_AF-A0A922AMW8-F1
#
_entry.id   AF-A0A922AMW8-F1
#
_cell.length_a   1.000
_cell.length_b   1.000
_cell.length_c   1.000
_cell.angle_alpha   90.00
_cell.angle_beta   90.00
_cell.angle_gamma   90.00
#
_symmetry.space_group_name_H-M   'P 1'
#
loop_
_entity.id
_entity.type
_entity.pdbx_description
1 polymer ?
#
loop_
_entity_poly.entity_id
_entity_poly.type
_entity_poly.pdbx_seq_one_letter_code
_entity_poly.pdbx_strand_id
1 'polypeptide(L)'
;MAPKSSTFLERYGYDLLLGSIAAFYVIMIPYTKVEESFNVQAMHDILYYRHHLDNYDHLEFPGVVPRTFIGALLVSILASPLILAMKLLHLPKIYGLFAVRMALGCIILSMLRFFRLQVRDKFGNHVEAFLVILTALQFHLLFYCTRPLPNILAFGAVNLAYGHWLKGNFYAALNCLIFATIIFRCDMLLLLGPLGLMLLLTESISLWKALKRCIGMALLCIGLTIFVDSIMWKRILWPEFEVFWFNSVLNRSSEWGTHPFHWYFTSALPRSLLVAYPLFLIGLLLDRRALSFVLPVLSFVILYSKLPHKELRFIISSVPIFNLSAAIGATRIYNNRKKNFWKLLYFIMLGLLLIRIYHHYFHGIVRELSWRSCFERFASNWPSC
;
A
#
# COMPACT_ATOMS: atom_id res chain seq x y z
N MET A 1 -38.61 -12.21 3.05
CA MET A 1 -37.24 -12.72 3.25
C MET A 1 -36.42 -12.31 2.04
N ALA A 2 -35.51 -11.33 2.18
CA ALA A 2 -34.57 -11.03 1.10
C ALA A 2 -33.66 -12.26 0.85
N PRO A 3 -33.38 -12.66 -0.40
CA PRO A 3 -32.60 -13.86 -0.68
C PRO A 3 -31.19 -13.73 -0.09
N LYS A 4 -30.63 -14.79 0.52
CA LYS A 4 -29.28 -14.80 1.14
C LYS A 4 -28.19 -14.23 0.22
N SER A 5 -28.35 -14.32 -1.10
CA SER A 5 -27.44 -13.71 -2.09
C SER A 5 -27.43 -12.18 -2.08
N SER A 6 -28.56 -11.52 -1.82
CA SER A 6 -28.63 -10.05 -1.75
C SER A 6 -27.83 -9.52 -0.56
N THR A 7 -27.92 -10.20 0.60
CA THR A 7 -27.17 -9.83 1.81
C THR A 7 -25.66 -10.03 1.67
N PHE A 8 -25.21 -10.98 0.84
CA PHE A 8 -23.79 -11.21 0.59
C PHE A 8 -23.20 -10.12 -0.30
N LEU A 9 -23.85 -9.82 -1.42
CA LEU A 9 -23.43 -8.74 -2.33
C LEU A 9 -23.46 -7.37 -1.65
N GLU A 10 -24.44 -7.12 -0.78
CA GLU A 10 -24.51 -5.89 0.00
C GLU A 10 -23.32 -5.75 0.98
N ARG A 11 -22.81 -6.86 1.53
CA ARG A 11 -21.74 -6.85 2.53
C ARG A 11 -20.33 -7.01 1.96
N TYR A 12 -20.18 -7.66 0.80
CA TYR A 12 -18.89 -8.01 0.20
C TYR A 12 -18.74 -7.55 -1.26
N GLY A 13 -19.75 -6.92 -1.87
CA GLY A 13 -19.71 -6.52 -3.28
C GLY A 13 -18.53 -5.61 -3.62
N TYR A 14 -18.22 -4.64 -2.76
CA TYR A 14 -17.04 -3.79 -2.93
C TYR A 14 -15.71 -4.55 -2.77
N ASP A 15 -15.65 -5.52 -1.86
CA ASP A 15 -14.46 -6.36 -1.67
C ASP A 15 -14.22 -7.24 -2.89
N LEU A 16 -15.29 -7.82 -3.46
CA LEU A 16 -15.22 -8.62 -4.68
C LEU A 16 -14.79 -7.80 -5.88
N LEU A 17 -15.31 -6.57 -6.03
CA LEU A 17 -14.90 -5.68 -7.11
C LEU A 17 -13.39 -5.39 -7.05
N LEU A 18 -12.89 -4.92 -5.91
CA LEU A 18 -11.47 -4.58 -5.76
C LEU A 18 -10.58 -5.83 -5.86
N GLY A 19 -11.03 -6.96 -5.29
CA GLY A 19 -10.35 -8.25 -5.38
C GLY A 19 -10.26 -8.77 -6.81
N SER A 20 -11.33 -8.64 -7.60
CA SER A 20 -11.34 -9.09 -9.01
C SER A 20 -10.37 -8.29 -9.88
N ILE A 21 -10.27 -6.97 -9.68
CA ILE A 21 -9.31 -6.12 -10.38
C ILE A 21 -7.87 -6.46 -9.97
N ALA A 22 -7.62 -6.66 -8.67
CA ALA A 22 -6.31 -7.07 -8.19
C ALA A 22 -5.89 -8.44 -8.75
N ALA A 23 -6.82 -9.41 -8.79
CA ALA A 23 -6.60 -10.73 -9.38
C ALA A 23 -6.31 -10.65 -10.89
N PHE A 24 -7.02 -9.79 -11.61
CA PHE A 24 -6.78 -9.53 -13.02
C PHE A 24 -5.33 -9.09 -13.26
N TYR A 25 -4.77 -8.19 -12.44
CA TYR A 25 -3.37 -7.78 -12.58
C TYR A 25 -2.36 -8.89 -12.29
N VAL A 26 -2.65 -9.80 -11.36
CA VAL A 26 -1.78 -10.95 -11.07
C VAL A 26 -1.67 -11.85 -12.30
N ILE A 27 -2.79 -12.10 -12.98
CA ILE A 27 -2.85 -12.97 -14.16
C ILE A 27 -2.23 -12.29 -15.39
N MET A 28 -2.56 -11.02 -15.63
CA MET A 28 -2.14 -10.30 -16.84
C MET A 28 -0.65 -9.95 -16.84
N ILE A 29 -0.10 -9.64 -15.66
CA ILE A 29 1.28 -9.17 -15.48
C ILE A 29 2.01 -10.14 -14.52
N PRO A 30 2.36 -11.35 -14.98
CA PRO A 30 2.89 -12.40 -14.12
C PRO A 30 4.31 -12.09 -13.61
N TYR A 31 5.13 -11.43 -14.42
CA TYR A 31 6.55 -11.17 -14.14
C TYR A 31 6.74 -10.14 -13.03
N THR A 32 7.89 -10.22 -12.37
CA THR A 32 8.27 -9.43 -11.19
C THR A 32 9.37 -8.45 -11.56
N LYS A 33 9.37 -7.27 -10.94
CA LYS A 33 10.51 -6.34 -11.03
C LYS A 33 11.65 -6.75 -10.09
N VAL A 34 12.83 -6.19 -10.33
CA VAL A 34 14.04 -6.44 -9.52
C VAL A 34 13.80 -6.11 -8.04
N GLU A 35 13.02 -5.08 -7.75
CA GLU A 35 12.79 -4.67 -6.35
C GLU A 35 11.77 -5.53 -5.62
N GLU A 36 11.07 -6.42 -6.34
CA GLU A 36 10.22 -7.47 -5.78
C GLU A 36 11.01 -8.73 -5.42
N SER A 37 12.23 -8.89 -5.98
CA SER A 37 13.03 -10.13 -5.94
C SER A 37 13.18 -10.70 -4.53
N PHE A 38 13.67 -9.89 -3.59
CA PHE A 38 13.94 -10.36 -2.22
C PHE A 38 12.73 -11.06 -1.60
N ASN A 39 11.56 -10.43 -1.58
CA ASN A 39 10.39 -11.04 -0.93
C ASN A 39 9.84 -12.21 -1.74
N VAL A 40 9.94 -12.18 -3.08
CA VAL A 40 9.56 -13.31 -3.93
C VAL A 40 10.41 -14.53 -3.59
N GLN A 41 11.73 -14.37 -3.54
CA GLN A 41 12.66 -15.44 -3.21
C GLN A 41 12.51 -15.88 -1.76
N ALA A 42 12.39 -14.94 -0.81
CA ALA A 42 12.12 -15.27 0.59
C ALA A 42 10.86 -16.14 0.76
N MET A 43 9.76 -15.81 0.06
CA MET A 43 8.55 -16.63 0.10
C MET A 43 8.76 -17.99 -0.57
N HIS A 44 9.46 -18.03 -1.71
CA HIS A 44 9.84 -19.29 -2.34
C HIS A 44 10.65 -20.17 -1.36
N ASP A 45 11.69 -19.63 -0.75
CA ASP A 45 12.60 -20.42 0.08
C ASP A 45 11.91 -20.94 1.34
N ILE A 46 11.07 -20.12 1.99
CA ILE A 46 10.22 -20.56 3.11
C ILE A 46 9.30 -21.70 2.69
N LEU A 47 8.68 -21.63 1.52
CA LEU A 47 7.69 -22.61 1.06
C LEU A 47 8.32 -23.90 0.50
N TYR A 48 9.53 -23.82 -0.08
CA TYR A 48 10.18 -24.92 -0.79
C TYR A 48 11.36 -25.51 -0.01
N TYR A 49 12.28 -24.70 0.53
CA TYR A 49 13.44 -25.17 1.29
C TYR A 49 13.18 -25.31 2.80
N ARG A 50 12.22 -24.56 3.35
CA ARG A 50 11.72 -24.65 4.73
C ARG A 50 12.79 -24.44 5.81
N HIS A 51 13.37 -25.53 6.33
CA HIS A 51 14.37 -25.47 7.41
C HIS A 51 15.81 -25.47 6.89
N HIS A 52 16.00 -25.75 5.60
CA HIS A 52 17.31 -25.79 4.96
C HIS A 52 17.76 -24.36 4.61
N LEU A 53 18.08 -23.57 5.65
CA LEU A 53 18.48 -22.16 5.51
C LEU A 53 19.74 -21.97 4.66
N ASP A 54 20.60 -22.98 4.54
CA ASP A 54 21.79 -22.96 3.69
C ASP A 54 21.47 -22.79 2.20
N ASN A 55 20.26 -23.18 1.78
CA ASN A 55 19.83 -23.13 0.37
C ASN A 55 19.06 -21.85 0.02
N TYR A 56 19.01 -20.88 0.92
CA TYR A 56 18.24 -19.66 0.70
C TYR A 56 19.01 -18.66 -0.17
N ASP A 57 18.30 -18.07 -1.13
CA ASP A 57 18.84 -17.18 -2.16
C ASP A 57 19.58 -15.97 -1.57
N HIS A 58 19.07 -15.40 -0.47
CA HIS A 58 19.64 -14.19 0.14
C HIS A 58 21.03 -14.40 0.77
N LEU A 59 21.48 -15.65 0.96
CA LEU A 59 22.85 -15.92 1.42
C LEU A 59 23.86 -15.85 0.28
N GLU A 60 23.45 -16.18 -0.94
CA GLU A 60 24.27 -16.08 -2.15
C GLU A 60 24.12 -14.69 -2.80
N PHE A 61 22.88 -14.17 -2.84
CA PHE A 61 22.49 -12.88 -3.42
C PHE A 61 21.84 -11.95 -2.38
N PRO A 62 22.59 -11.43 -1.39
CA PRO A 62 22.05 -10.64 -0.29
C PRO A 62 21.49 -9.26 -0.71
N GLY A 63 21.79 -8.80 -1.93
CA GLY A 63 21.50 -7.44 -2.36
C GLY A 63 22.33 -6.39 -1.62
N VAL A 64 22.03 -5.11 -1.84
CA VAL A 64 22.80 -3.99 -1.27
C VAL A 64 22.57 -3.82 0.23
N VAL A 65 21.36 -4.12 0.69
CA VAL A 65 20.95 -3.93 2.08
C VAL A 65 19.95 -5.04 2.47
N PRO A 66 20.05 -5.63 3.68
CA PRO A 66 19.12 -6.64 4.12
C PRO A 66 17.69 -6.12 4.21
N ARG A 67 16.75 -7.06 4.11
CA ARG A 67 15.31 -6.85 4.20
C ARG A 67 14.73 -7.85 5.19
N THR A 68 13.60 -7.49 5.79
CA THR A 68 12.93 -8.36 6.77
C THR A 68 12.20 -9.53 6.10
N PHE A 69 12.24 -10.70 6.75
CA PHE A 69 11.49 -11.89 6.40
C PHE A 69 10.09 -11.91 7.02
N ILE A 70 9.77 -11.03 7.96
CA ILE A 70 8.48 -11.05 8.69
C ILE A 70 7.29 -10.99 7.73
N GLY A 71 7.35 -10.12 6.72
CA GLY A 71 6.30 -10.01 5.71
C GLY A 71 6.19 -11.25 4.83
N ALA A 72 7.32 -11.76 4.34
CA ALA A 72 7.38 -12.98 3.54
C ALA A 72 6.86 -14.20 4.31
N LEU A 73 7.18 -14.31 5.61
CA LEU A 73 6.71 -15.38 6.48
C LEU A 73 5.18 -15.35 6.63
N LEU A 74 4.60 -14.18 6.89
CA LEU A 74 3.14 -14.03 7.02
C LEU A 74 2.41 -14.45 5.74
N VAL A 75 2.90 -14.02 4.57
CA VAL A 75 2.32 -14.40 3.28
C VAL A 75 2.49 -15.90 3.02
N SER A 76 3.67 -16.45 3.31
CA SER A 76 3.99 -17.86 3.10
C SER A 76 3.10 -18.78 3.94
N ILE A 77 2.85 -18.44 5.21
CA ILE A 77 1.94 -19.22 6.07
C ILE A 77 0.55 -19.32 5.44
N LEU A 78 0.00 -18.19 4.97
CA LEU A 78 -1.33 -18.16 4.35
C LEU A 78 -1.36 -18.88 2.99
N ALA A 79 -0.29 -18.79 2.21
CA ALA A 79 -0.19 -19.47 0.91
C ALA A 79 0.09 -20.98 1.05
N SER A 80 0.64 -21.44 2.18
CA SER A 80 1.16 -22.80 2.36
C SER A 80 0.17 -23.92 2.01
N PRO A 81 -1.13 -23.87 2.37
CA PRO A 81 -2.05 -24.97 2.04
C PRO A 81 -2.28 -25.08 0.53
N LEU A 82 -2.39 -23.93 -0.15
CA LEU A 82 -2.57 -23.87 -1.60
C LEU A 82 -1.31 -24.34 -2.33
N ILE A 83 -0.13 -23.94 -1.86
CA ILE A 83 1.15 -24.38 -2.42
C ILE A 83 1.35 -25.88 -2.23
N LEU A 84 0.94 -26.44 -1.08
CA LEU A 84 0.99 -27.88 -0.84
C LEU A 84 0.11 -28.63 -1.85
N ALA A 85 -1.13 -28.18 -2.06
CA ALA A 85 -2.01 -28.76 -3.07
C ALA A 85 -1.41 -28.68 -4.49
N MET A 86 -0.81 -27.54 -4.86
CA MET A 86 -0.16 -27.36 -6.15
C MET A 86 1.05 -28.30 -6.34
N LYS A 87 1.84 -28.53 -5.28
CA LYS A 87 2.95 -29.49 -5.31
C LYS A 87 2.46 -30.92 -5.50
N LEU A 88 1.38 -31.32 -4.81
CA LEU A 88 0.77 -32.64 -4.97
C LEU A 88 0.21 -32.86 -6.38
N LEU A 89 -0.25 -31.80 -7.03
CA LEU A 89 -0.72 -31.82 -8.42
C LEU A 89 0.40 -31.63 -9.46
N HIS A 90 1.67 -31.57 -9.03
CA HIS A 90 2.83 -31.35 -9.90
C HIS A 90 2.72 -30.10 -10.81
N LEU A 91 2.08 -29.03 -10.31
CA LEU A 91 1.93 -27.80 -11.07
C LEU A 91 3.25 -27.02 -11.18
N PRO A 92 3.51 -26.34 -12.31
CA PRO A 92 4.67 -25.47 -12.46
C PRO A 92 4.76 -24.37 -11.39
N LYS A 93 6.00 -23.98 -11.02
CA LYS A 93 6.26 -22.98 -9.97
C LYS A 93 5.60 -21.61 -10.19
N ILE A 94 5.26 -21.25 -11.44
CA ILE A 94 4.55 -20.01 -11.78
C ILE A 94 3.19 -19.91 -11.06
N TYR A 95 2.48 -21.03 -10.87
CA TYR A 95 1.22 -21.03 -10.12
C TYR A 95 1.45 -20.75 -8.63
N GLY A 96 2.61 -21.15 -8.11
CA GLY A 96 3.03 -20.79 -6.76
C GLY A 96 3.27 -19.28 -6.61
N LEU A 97 3.85 -18.63 -7.62
CA LEU A 97 3.96 -17.16 -7.66
C LEU A 97 2.57 -16.49 -7.64
N PHE A 98 1.61 -16.99 -8.42
CA PHE A 98 0.24 -16.46 -8.38
C PHE A 98 -0.41 -16.64 -7.01
N ALA A 99 -0.24 -17.81 -6.38
CA ALA A 99 -0.78 -18.10 -5.06
C ALA A 99 -0.26 -17.11 -3.98
N VAL A 100 1.06 -16.87 -3.92
CA VAL A 100 1.62 -15.94 -2.91
C VAL A 100 1.20 -14.50 -3.16
N ARG A 101 1.10 -14.08 -4.44
CA ARG A 101 0.65 -12.72 -4.79
C ARG A 101 -0.83 -12.50 -4.48
N MET A 102 -1.65 -13.52 -4.71
CA MET A 102 -3.06 -13.50 -4.33
C MET A 102 -3.22 -13.47 -2.81
N ALA A 103 -2.45 -14.28 -2.07
CA ALA A 103 -2.44 -14.25 -0.60
C ALA A 103 -2.05 -12.88 -0.05
N LEU A 104 -0.98 -12.25 -0.59
CA LEU A 104 -0.60 -10.89 -0.26
C LEU A 104 -1.74 -9.89 -0.58
N GLY A 105 -2.32 -9.98 -1.77
CA GLY A 105 -3.47 -9.17 -2.17
C GLY A 105 -4.63 -9.27 -1.19
N CYS A 106 -4.98 -10.48 -0.75
CA CYS A 106 -6.02 -10.71 0.26
C CYS A 106 -5.69 -10.05 1.60
N ILE A 107 -4.44 -10.12 2.07
CA ILE A 107 -4.01 -9.44 3.32
C ILE A 107 -4.21 -7.93 3.19
N ILE A 108 -3.66 -7.33 2.12
CA ILE A 108 -3.69 -5.87 1.92
C ILE A 108 -5.11 -5.36 1.72
N LEU A 109 -5.92 -6.06 0.90
CA LEU A 109 -7.32 -5.69 0.68
C LEU A 109 -8.17 -5.87 1.94
N SER A 110 -7.86 -6.83 2.81
CA SER A 110 -8.55 -6.98 4.11
C SER A 110 -8.25 -5.83 5.06
N MET A 111 -6.99 -5.35 5.08
CA MET A 111 -6.61 -4.16 5.85
C MET A 111 -7.24 -2.89 5.27
N LEU A 112 -7.31 -2.77 3.94
CA LEU A 112 -8.01 -1.68 3.25
C LEU A 112 -9.52 -1.73 3.51
N ARG A 113 -10.12 -2.92 3.58
CA ARG A 113 -11.52 -3.12 3.96
C ARG A 113 -11.79 -2.58 5.35
N PHE A 114 -10.93 -2.86 6.33
CA PHE A 114 -11.08 -2.31 7.67
C PHE A 114 -11.12 -0.78 7.64
N PHE A 115 -10.17 -0.14 6.95
CA PHE A 115 -10.18 1.31 6.72
C PHE A 115 -11.49 1.79 6.08
N ARG A 116 -11.92 1.14 4.98
CA ARG A 116 -13.16 1.47 4.25
C ARG A 116 -14.39 1.42 5.16
N LEU A 117 -14.53 0.38 5.97
CA LEU A 117 -15.65 0.25 6.90
C LEU A 117 -15.67 1.39 7.93
N GLN A 118 -14.50 1.83 8.42
CA GLN A 118 -14.43 2.99 9.33
C GLN A 118 -14.75 4.30 8.61
N VAL A 119 -14.45 4.44 7.32
CA VAL A 119 -14.91 5.57 6.50
C VAL A 119 -16.43 5.57 6.37
N ARG A 120 -17.04 4.42 6.07
CA ARG A 120 -18.49 4.27 5.99
C ARG A 120 -19.15 4.66 7.31
N ASP A 121 -18.65 4.15 8.43
CA ASP A 121 -19.24 4.40 9.75
C ASP A 121 -19.13 5.89 10.14
N LYS A 122 -18.07 6.60 9.71
CA LYS A 122 -17.84 8.01 10.06
C LYS A 122 -18.47 9.03 9.09
N PHE A 123 -18.49 8.73 7.79
CA PHE A 123 -18.89 9.67 6.74
C PHE A 123 -20.10 9.21 5.91
N GLY A 124 -20.55 7.97 6.07
CA GLY A 124 -21.73 7.40 5.44
C GLY A 124 -21.46 6.61 4.15
N ASN A 125 -22.50 5.91 3.68
CA ASN A 125 -22.43 4.97 2.55
C ASN A 125 -22.05 5.64 1.21
N HIS A 126 -22.45 6.90 0.98
CA HIS A 126 -22.08 7.60 -0.26
C HIS A 126 -20.57 7.86 -0.35
N VAL A 127 -19.93 8.22 0.78
CA VAL A 127 -18.47 8.43 0.81
C VAL A 127 -17.73 7.12 0.63
N GLU A 128 -18.22 6.01 1.22
CA GLU A 128 -17.69 4.68 0.94
C GLU A 128 -17.77 4.32 -0.56
N ALA A 129 -18.94 4.52 -1.19
CA ALA A 129 -19.13 4.19 -2.59
C ALA A 129 -18.17 4.97 -3.50
N PHE A 130 -18.04 6.28 -3.29
CA PHE A 130 -17.07 7.10 -4.05
C PHE A 130 -15.62 6.71 -3.76
N LEU A 131 -15.28 6.36 -2.52
CA LEU A 131 -13.94 5.86 -2.17
C LEU A 131 -13.61 4.59 -2.98
N VAL A 132 -14.55 3.64 -3.04
CA VAL A 132 -14.36 2.40 -3.80
C VAL A 132 -14.26 2.66 -5.29
N ILE A 133 -15.12 3.53 -5.86
CA ILE A 133 -15.05 3.90 -7.27
C ILE A 133 -13.70 4.53 -7.60
N LEU A 134 -13.23 5.49 -6.80
CA LEU A 134 -11.94 6.13 -7.01
C LEU A 134 -10.79 5.11 -6.93
N THR A 135 -10.78 4.24 -5.92
CA THR A 135 -9.76 3.18 -5.79
C THR A 135 -9.81 2.19 -6.95
N ALA A 136 -10.99 1.80 -7.44
CA ALA A 136 -11.15 0.90 -8.57
C ALA A 136 -10.65 1.48 -9.90
N LEU A 137 -10.64 2.81 -10.05
CA LEU A 137 -10.14 3.50 -11.24
C LEU A 137 -8.63 3.78 -11.17
N GLN A 138 -8.01 3.62 -10.01
CA GLN A 138 -6.59 3.88 -9.80
C GLN A 138 -5.77 2.62 -10.00
N PHE A 139 -5.06 2.57 -11.13
CA PHE A 139 -4.16 1.47 -11.47
C PHE A 139 -3.17 1.14 -10.34
N HIS A 140 -2.46 2.15 -9.81
CA HIS A 140 -1.33 1.92 -8.93
C HIS A 140 -1.69 1.19 -7.63
N LEU A 141 -2.79 1.54 -6.97
CA LEU A 141 -3.11 0.94 -5.66
C LEU A 141 -3.41 -0.56 -5.80
N LEU A 142 -4.29 -0.94 -6.74
CA LEU A 142 -4.69 -2.33 -6.94
C LEU A 142 -3.63 -3.16 -7.65
N PHE A 143 -2.84 -2.56 -8.53
CA PHE A 143 -1.66 -3.21 -9.11
C PHE A 143 -0.61 -3.52 -8.05
N TYR A 144 -0.28 -2.56 -7.19
CA TYR A 144 0.77 -2.75 -6.20
C TYR A 144 0.33 -3.63 -5.02
N CYS A 145 -0.96 -3.73 -4.69
CA CYS A 145 -1.41 -4.52 -3.53
C CYS A 145 -1.07 -6.02 -3.61
N THR A 146 -0.77 -6.55 -4.81
CA THR A 146 -0.37 -7.95 -5.05
C THR A 146 1.13 -8.09 -5.36
N ARG A 147 1.90 -7.00 -5.23
CA ARG A 147 3.34 -6.94 -5.53
C ARG A 147 4.11 -6.99 -4.20
N PRO A 148 5.01 -7.97 -4.00
CA PRO A 148 5.70 -8.20 -2.72
C PRO A 148 6.83 -7.19 -2.49
N LEU A 149 6.44 -5.93 -2.33
CA LEU A 149 7.33 -4.83 -2.02
C LEU A 149 7.22 -4.51 -0.52
N PRO A 150 8.31 -4.12 0.16
CA PRO A 150 8.25 -3.65 1.55
C PRO A 150 7.29 -2.47 1.73
N ASN A 151 7.19 -1.60 0.71
CA ASN A 151 6.22 -0.50 0.64
C ASN A 151 4.77 -0.96 0.82
N ILE A 152 4.43 -2.14 0.30
CA ILE A 152 3.06 -2.66 0.27
C ILE A 152 2.72 -3.36 1.57
N LEU A 153 3.68 -4.05 2.18
CA LEU A 153 3.54 -4.57 3.53
C LEU A 153 3.37 -3.42 4.55
N ALA A 154 4.18 -2.36 4.44
CA ALA A 154 4.02 -1.14 5.22
C ALA A 154 2.65 -0.47 4.97
N PHE A 155 2.22 -0.38 3.71
CA PHE A 155 0.91 0.15 3.32
C PHE A 155 -0.26 -0.58 4.00
N GLY A 156 -0.19 -1.91 4.11
CA GLY A 156 -1.17 -2.70 4.85
C GLY A 156 -1.30 -2.25 6.32
N ALA A 157 -0.17 -2.17 7.03
CA ALA A 157 -0.13 -1.70 8.41
C ALA A 157 -0.60 -0.23 8.56
N VAL A 158 -0.28 0.63 7.59
CA VAL A 158 -0.76 2.01 7.56
C VAL A 158 -2.29 2.08 7.36
N ASN A 159 -2.89 1.22 6.53
CA ASN A 159 -4.35 1.16 6.41
C ASN A 159 -5.03 0.74 7.72
N LEU A 160 -4.43 -0.20 8.47
CA LEU A 160 -4.89 -0.53 9.82
C LEU A 160 -4.80 0.68 10.75
N ALA A 161 -3.69 1.43 10.69
CA ALA A 161 -3.51 2.64 11.47
C ALA A 161 -4.58 3.69 11.15
N TYR A 162 -4.85 3.95 9.87
CA TYR A 162 -5.90 4.87 9.46
C TYR A 162 -7.29 4.41 9.87
N GLY A 163 -7.59 3.11 9.80
CA GLY A 163 -8.84 2.55 10.31
C GLY A 163 -9.00 2.80 11.81
N HIS A 164 -7.98 2.48 12.62
CA HIS A 164 -8.01 2.74 14.06
C HIS A 164 -8.10 4.22 14.39
N TRP A 165 -7.46 5.08 13.60
CA TRP A 165 -7.55 6.52 13.75
C TRP A 165 -8.96 7.04 13.46
N LEU A 166 -9.61 6.57 12.39
CA LEU A 166 -11.01 6.91 12.09
C LEU A 166 -11.97 6.44 13.19
N LYS A 167 -11.72 5.24 13.73
CA LYS A 167 -12.46 4.64 14.86
C LYS A 167 -12.28 5.39 16.19
N GLY A 168 -11.27 6.27 16.31
CA GLY A 168 -10.93 6.98 17.54
C GLY A 168 -10.02 6.19 18.50
N ASN A 169 -9.49 5.04 18.09
CA ASN A 169 -8.50 4.30 18.88
C ASN A 169 -7.07 4.74 18.51
N PHE A 170 -6.67 5.91 19.01
CA PHE A 170 -5.42 6.57 18.64
C PHE A 170 -4.16 5.77 19.01
N TYR A 171 -4.14 5.09 20.15
CA TYR A 171 -2.99 4.28 20.56
C TYR A 171 -2.79 3.06 19.67
N ALA A 172 -3.87 2.41 19.23
CA ALA A 172 -3.78 1.32 18.24
C ALA A 172 -3.25 1.83 16.90
N ALA A 173 -3.66 3.03 16.47
CA ALA A 173 -3.14 3.66 15.26
C ALA A 173 -1.63 3.90 15.33
N LEU A 174 -1.14 4.45 16.45
CA LEU A 174 0.30 4.65 16.68
C LEU A 174 1.05 3.32 16.69
N ASN A 175 0.52 2.28 17.33
CA ASN A 175 1.15 0.96 17.36
C ASN A 175 1.30 0.36 15.95
N CYS A 176 0.27 0.48 15.10
CA CYS A 176 0.34 0.03 13.71
C CYS A 176 1.38 0.81 12.89
N LEU A 177 1.50 2.13 13.09
CA LEU A 177 2.52 2.94 12.43
C LEU A 177 3.93 2.59 12.91
N ILE A 178 4.13 2.35 14.21
CA ILE A 178 5.42 1.92 14.76
C ILE A 178 5.82 0.56 14.18
N PHE A 179 4.87 -0.38 14.10
CA PHE A 179 5.08 -1.67 13.45
C PHE A 179 5.51 -1.49 11.98
N ALA A 180 4.81 -0.64 11.21
CA ALA A 180 5.19 -0.33 9.84
C ALA A 180 6.60 0.28 9.74
N THR A 181 6.93 1.21 10.64
CA THR A 181 8.22 1.93 10.67
C THR A 181 9.39 1.02 10.99
N ILE A 182 9.28 0.18 12.02
CA ILE A 182 10.41 -0.58 12.55
C ILE A 182 10.68 -1.86 11.74
N ILE A 183 9.61 -2.52 11.28
CA ILE A 183 9.73 -3.82 10.62
C ILE A 183 9.84 -3.66 9.11
N PHE A 184 8.98 -2.86 8.49
CA PHE A 184 8.88 -2.86 7.03
C PHE A 184 9.62 -1.70 6.37
N ARG A 185 9.51 -0.49 6.91
CA ARG A 185 10.03 0.73 6.28
C ARG A 185 10.28 1.86 7.28
N CYS A 186 11.53 2.20 7.54
CA CYS A 186 11.90 3.33 8.41
C CYS A 186 11.29 4.68 7.96
N ASP A 187 11.06 4.89 6.66
CA ASP A 187 10.51 6.14 6.14
C ASP A 187 9.07 6.43 6.59
N MET A 188 8.34 5.41 7.09
CA MET A 188 7.01 5.62 7.68
C MET A 188 7.08 6.46 8.97
N LEU A 189 8.28 6.67 9.53
CA LEU A 189 8.52 7.68 10.56
C LEU A 189 8.08 9.08 10.12
N LEU A 190 8.23 9.41 8.83
CA LEU A 190 7.80 10.69 8.26
C LEU A 190 6.27 10.87 8.26
N LEU A 191 5.50 9.79 8.43
CA LEU A 191 4.06 9.83 8.64
C LEU A 191 3.70 9.74 10.13
N LEU A 192 4.38 8.87 10.88
CA LEU A 192 4.21 8.70 12.33
C LEU A 192 4.45 10.01 13.08
N GLY A 193 5.48 10.77 12.72
CA GLY A 193 5.83 12.05 13.36
C GLY A 193 4.70 13.08 13.24
N PRO A 194 4.29 13.50 12.02
CA PRO A 194 3.21 14.47 11.84
C PRO A 194 1.87 14.01 12.43
N LEU A 195 1.51 12.73 12.30
CA LEU A 195 0.27 12.20 12.85
C LEU A 195 0.30 12.20 14.37
N GLY A 196 1.39 11.73 14.98
CA GLY A 196 1.58 11.74 16.44
C GLY A 196 1.59 13.15 17.01
N LEU A 197 2.28 14.09 16.36
CA LEU A 197 2.30 15.51 16.75
C LEU A 197 0.89 16.11 16.70
N MET A 198 0.15 15.88 15.63
CA MET A 198 -1.23 16.38 15.52
C MET A 198 -2.13 15.79 16.61
N LEU A 199 -1.99 14.49 16.95
CA LEU A 199 -2.75 13.88 18.03
C LEU A 199 -2.42 14.47 19.42
N LEU A 200 -1.17 14.88 19.63
CA LEU A 200 -0.75 15.58 20.85
C LEU A 200 -1.31 17.01 20.89
N LEU A 201 -1.21 17.75 19.79
CA LEU A 201 -1.69 19.13 19.68
C LEU A 201 -3.21 19.23 19.81
N THR A 202 -3.94 18.18 19.42
CA THR A 202 -5.40 18.08 19.56
C THR A 202 -5.83 17.46 20.88
N GLU A 203 -4.89 17.23 21.81
CA GLU A 203 -5.12 16.60 23.13
C GLU A 203 -5.84 15.25 23.05
N SER A 204 -5.81 14.60 21.89
CA SER A 204 -6.43 13.29 21.66
C SER A 204 -5.68 12.15 22.37
N ILE A 205 -4.40 12.40 22.70
CA ILE A 205 -3.54 11.48 23.45
C ILE A 205 -2.72 12.24 24.49
N SER A 206 -2.52 11.62 25.65
CA SER A 206 -1.57 12.12 26.66
C SER A 206 -0.12 11.81 26.26
N LEU A 207 0.78 12.79 26.36
CA LEU A 207 2.21 12.68 26.03
C LEU A 207 2.89 11.50 26.75
N TRP A 208 2.76 11.41 28.07
CA TRP A 208 3.40 10.36 28.85
C TRP A 208 2.89 8.96 28.51
N LYS A 209 1.57 8.84 28.30
CA LYS A 209 0.95 7.56 27.91
C LYS A 209 1.34 7.18 26.48
N ALA A 210 1.43 8.16 25.57
CA ALA A 210 1.91 7.96 24.22
C ALA A 210 3.37 7.49 24.23
N LEU A 211 4.26 8.17 24.95
CA LEU A 211 5.67 7.81 25.05
C LEU A 211 5.86 6.38 25.57
N LYS A 212 5.19 6.02 26.69
CA LYS A 212 5.25 4.65 27.25
C LYS A 212 4.79 3.59 26.25
N ARG A 213 3.66 3.83 25.55
CA ARG A 213 3.11 2.91 24.54
C ARG A 213 4.03 2.81 23.33
N CYS A 214 4.53 3.93 22.84
CA CYS A 214 5.40 3.98 21.68
C CYS A 214 6.73 3.26 21.95
N ILE A 215 7.37 3.51 23.09
CA ILE A 215 8.62 2.82 23.48
C ILE A 215 8.36 1.33 23.67
N GLY A 216 7.29 0.95 24.38
CA GLY A 216 6.96 -0.47 24.58
C GLY A 216 6.71 -1.21 23.27
N MET A 217 5.95 -0.61 22.35
CA MET A 217 5.72 -1.19 21.02
C MET A 217 7.01 -1.22 20.18
N ALA A 218 7.84 -0.19 20.27
CA ALA A 218 9.09 -0.14 19.52
C ALA A 218 10.05 -1.25 19.96
N LEU A 219 10.24 -1.43 21.27
CA LEU A 219 11.06 -2.51 21.82
C LEU A 219 10.55 -3.89 21.42
N LEU A 220 9.22 -4.08 21.44
CA LEU A 220 8.60 -5.33 20.98
C LEU A 220 8.89 -5.60 19.50
N CYS A 221 8.71 -4.60 18.62
CA CYS A 221 8.98 -4.73 17.19
C CYS A 221 10.47 -4.96 16.91
N ILE A 222 11.37 -4.26 17.61
CA ILE A 222 12.82 -4.43 17.50
C ILE A 222 13.21 -5.85 17.93
N GLY A 223 12.68 -6.33 19.07
CA GLY A 223 12.90 -7.70 19.53
C GLY A 223 12.42 -8.73 18.51
N LEU A 224 11.24 -8.51 17.89
CA LEU A 224 10.69 -9.40 16.88
C LEU A 224 11.53 -9.45 15.60
N THR A 225 11.93 -8.30 15.04
CA THR A 225 12.76 -8.26 13.82
C THR A 225 14.14 -8.81 14.08
N ILE A 226 14.79 -8.47 15.19
CA ILE A 226 16.09 -9.06 15.53
C ILE A 226 15.96 -10.57 15.69
N PHE A 227 14.93 -11.07 16.38
CA PHE A 227 14.76 -12.51 16.57
C PHE A 227 14.54 -13.24 15.24
N VAL A 228 13.57 -12.82 14.43
CA VAL A 228 13.23 -13.50 13.18
C VAL A 228 14.35 -13.33 12.16
N ASP A 229 14.77 -12.09 11.92
CA ASP A 229 15.70 -11.78 10.83
C ASP A 229 17.12 -12.27 11.14
N SER A 230 17.56 -12.30 12.41
CA SER A 230 18.89 -12.83 12.73
C SER A 230 19.01 -14.33 12.48
N ILE A 231 17.91 -15.08 12.67
CA ILE A 231 17.84 -16.50 12.33
C ILE A 231 17.96 -16.67 10.82
N MET A 232 17.17 -15.92 10.05
CA MET A 232 17.13 -16.05 8.59
C MET A 232 18.44 -15.60 7.94
N TRP A 233 19.06 -14.53 8.45
CA TRP A 233 20.31 -13.97 7.92
C TRP A 233 21.59 -14.57 8.53
N LYS A 234 21.47 -15.50 9.49
CA LYS A 234 22.60 -16.15 10.18
C LYS A 234 23.60 -15.17 10.85
N ARG A 235 23.16 -13.94 11.14
CA ARG A 235 23.93 -12.92 11.86
C ARG A 235 22.98 -12.02 12.63
N ILE A 236 23.42 -11.46 13.77
CA ILE A 236 22.58 -10.53 14.53
C ILE A 236 22.43 -9.24 13.73
N LEU A 237 21.19 -8.89 13.36
CA LEU A 237 20.92 -7.63 12.67
C LEU A 237 19.49 -7.14 12.84
N TRP A 238 19.29 -5.84 12.59
CA TRP A 238 18.00 -5.21 12.39
C TRP A 238 17.96 -4.65 10.97
N PRO A 239 17.21 -5.28 10.03
CA PRO A 239 17.30 -4.96 8.60
C PRO A 239 17.03 -3.48 8.31
N GLU A 240 15.94 -2.93 8.87
CA GLU A 240 15.57 -1.54 8.61
C GLU A 240 16.53 -0.53 9.24
N PHE A 241 17.28 -0.89 10.29
CA PHE A 241 18.34 -0.03 10.80
C PHE A 241 19.53 0.04 9.85
N GLU A 242 19.95 -1.09 9.25
CA GLU A 242 20.98 -1.08 8.21
C GLU A 242 20.53 -0.27 6.98
N VAL A 243 19.24 -0.36 6.59
CA VAL A 243 18.62 0.48 5.54
C VAL A 243 18.66 1.95 5.88
N PHE A 244 18.29 2.31 7.10
CA PHE A 244 18.34 3.69 7.56
C PHE A 244 19.77 4.23 7.56
N TRP A 245 20.72 3.45 8.08
CA TRP A 245 22.13 3.82 8.10
C TRP A 245 22.68 4.04 6.68
N PHE A 246 22.42 3.10 5.77
CA PHE A 246 22.89 3.17 4.39
C PHE A 246 22.30 4.37 3.63
N ASN A 247 21.00 4.64 3.77
CA ASN A 247 20.34 5.67 2.96
C ASN A 247 20.42 7.07 3.57
N SER A 248 20.24 7.19 4.89
CA SER A 248 20.14 8.48 5.58
C SER A 248 21.47 8.95 6.15
N VAL A 249 22.31 8.04 6.66
CA VAL A 249 23.60 8.42 7.27
C VAL A 249 24.70 8.46 6.22
N LEU A 250 24.82 7.44 5.37
CA LEU A 250 25.80 7.41 4.28
C LEU A 250 25.36 8.18 3.02
N ASN A 251 24.13 8.70 3.00
CA ASN A 251 23.54 9.49 1.91
C ASN A 251 23.63 8.83 0.52
N ARG A 252 23.68 7.49 0.45
CA ARG A 252 23.79 6.73 -0.81
C ARG A 252 22.48 6.68 -1.60
N SER A 253 21.41 7.28 -1.06
CA SER A 253 20.11 7.35 -1.73
C SER A 253 20.18 8.09 -3.06
N SER A 254 21.09 9.05 -3.25
CA SER A 254 21.26 9.79 -4.51
C SER A 254 21.79 8.94 -5.68
N GLU A 255 22.43 7.81 -5.40
CA GLU A 255 23.02 6.92 -6.41
C GLU A 255 21.95 6.23 -7.28
N TRP A 256 20.71 6.18 -6.80
CA TRP A 256 19.56 5.60 -7.48
C TRP A 256 18.81 6.63 -8.36
N GLY A 257 19.45 7.78 -8.64
CA GLY A 257 18.88 8.89 -9.39
C GLY A 257 18.13 9.89 -8.50
N THR A 258 18.07 11.14 -8.97
CA THR A 258 17.48 12.25 -8.22
C THR A 258 16.35 12.92 -8.98
N HIS A 259 15.40 13.46 -8.22
CA HIS A 259 14.25 14.19 -8.78
C HIS A 259 14.04 15.50 -8.01
N PRO A 260 13.52 16.54 -8.67
CA PRO A 260 13.28 17.83 -8.03
C PRO A 260 12.24 17.72 -6.91
N PHE A 261 12.27 18.68 -5.97
CA PHE A 261 11.37 18.70 -4.80
C PHE A 261 9.88 18.57 -5.17
N HIS A 262 9.44 19.26 -6.23
CA HIS A 262 8.05 19.30 -6.63
C HIS A 262 7.55 18.03 -7.36
N TRP A 263 8.43 17.06 -7.64
CA TRP A 263 8.12 15.89 -8.47
C TRP A 263 6.93 15.06 -7.96
N TYR A 264 6.77 14.92 -6.65
CA TYR A 264 5.62 14.20 -6.09
C TYR A 264 4.30 14.91 -6.43
N PHE A 265 4.26 16.25 -6.40
CA PHE A 265 3.06 17.04 -6.67
C PHE A 265 2.78 17.22 -8.17
N THR A 266 3.82 17.31 -9.00
CA THR A 266 3.63 17.52 -10.45
C THR A 266 3.50 16.22 -11.22
N SER A 267 4.07 15.11 -10.73
CA SER A 267 4.15 13.86 -11.47
C SER A 267 3.54 12.67 -10.74
N ALA A 268 3.95 12.39 -9.50
CA ALA A 268 3.54 11.15 -8.83
C ALA A 268 2.08 11.15 -8.37
N LEU A 269 1.64 12.20 -7.68
CA LEU A 269 0.28 12.34 -7.16
C LEU A 269 -0.75 12.47 -8.29
N PRO A 270 -0.55 13.30 -9.34
CA PRO A 270 -1.48 13.35 -10.48
C PRO A 270 -1.65 12.00 -11.17
N ARG A 271 -0.57 11.23 -11.34
CA ARG A 271 -0.61 9.87 -11.92
C ARG A 271 -1.28 8.85 -11.01
N SER A 272 -1.07 8.95 -9.69
CA SER A 272 -1.64 8.01 -8.71
C SER A 272 -3.12 8.26 -8.44
N LEU A 273 -3.51 9.53 -8.32
CA LEU A 273 -4.84 9.93 -7.86
C LEU A 273 -5.81 10.15 -9.01
N LEU A 274 -5.33 10.50 -10.21
CA LEU A 274 -6.16 10.77 -11.40
C LEU A 274 -7.27 11.79 -11.08
N VAL A 275 -8.54 11.41 -11.22
CA VAL A 275 -9.70 12.27 -10.91
C VAL A 275 -9.74 12.65 -9.42
N ALA A 276 -9.19 11.81 -8.54
CA ALA A 276 -9.10 12.12 -7.11
C ALA A 276 -8.15 13.29 -6.82
N TYR A 277 -7.20 13.62 -7.72
CA TYR A 277 -6.24 14.71 -7.50
C TYR A 277 -6.91 16.09 -7.39
N PRO A 278 -7.70 16.56 -8.37
CA PRO A 278 -8.45 17.80 -8.19
C PRO A 278 -9.59 17.66 -7.15
N LEU A 279 -10.18 16.47 -7.02
CA LEU A 279 -11.32 16.26 -6.10
C LEU A 279 -10.92 16.32 -4.62
N PHE A 280 -9.71 15.89 -4.23
CA PHE A 280 -9.31 15.98 -2.82
C PHE A 280 -9.15 17.45 -2.38
N LEU A 281 -8.70 18.34 -3.27
CA LEU A 281 -8.66 19.77 -2.99
C LEU A 281 -10.07 20.33 -2.77
N ILE A 282 -11.05 19.90 -3.57
CA ILE A 282 -12.46 20.25 -3.37
C ILE A 282 -12.96 19.69 -2.03
N GLY A 283 -12.61 18.46 -1.68
CA GLY A 283 -12.95 17.84 -0.39
C GLY A 283 -12.42 18.64 0.80
N LEU A 284 -11.17 19.10 0.73
CA LEU A 284 -10.54 19.97 1.72
C LEU A 284 -11.29 21.30 1.91
N LEU A 285 -11.70 21.93 0.81
CA LEU A 285 -12.40 23.22 0.84
C LEU A 285 -13.83 23.08 1.39
N LEU A 286 -14.48 21.94 1.13
CA LEU A 286 -15.90 21.74 1.45
C LEU A 286 -16.15 21.12 2.84
N ASP A 287 -15.21 20.35 3.40
CA ASP A 287 -15.37 19.72 4.71
C ASP A 287 -14.11 19.87 5.57
N ARG A 288 -14.20 20.70 6.62
CA ARG A 288 -13.10 20.93 7.57
C ARG A 288 -12.65 19.65 8.28
N ARG A 289 -13.52 18.63 8.40
CA ARG A 289 -13.14 17.34 9.00
C ARG A 289 -12.09 16.61 8.17
N ALA A 290 -12.08 16.80 6.84
CA ALA A 290 -11.07 16.20 5.96
C ALA A 290 -9.67 16.78 6.23
N LEU A 291 -9.58 18.04 6.65
CA LEU A 291 -8.32 18.72 6.94
C LEU A 291 -7.50 17.98 8.02
N SER A 292 -8.16 17.56 9.10
CA SER A 292 -7.52 16.79 10.18
C SER A 292 -6.91 15.48 9.68
N PHE A 293 -7.46 14.88 8.62
CA PHE A 293 -6.90 13.66 8.04
C PHE A 293 -5.79 13.94 7.04
N VAL A 294 -5.99 14.93 6.19
CA VAL A 294 -5.09 15.24 5.08
C VAL A 294 -3.82 15.93 5.55
N LEU A 295 -3.86 16.76 6.59
CA LEU A 295 -2.68 17.52 7.04
C LEU A 295 -1.47 16.63 7.37
N PRO A 296 -1.55 15.60 8.23
CA PRO A 296 -0.41 14.72 8.49
C PRO A 296 0.12 14.02 7.24
N VAL A 297 -0.78 13.62 6.33
CA VAL A 297 -0.42 12.92 5.09
C VAL A 297 0.23 13.87 4.08
N LEU A 298 -0.23 15.10 4.01
CA LEU A 298 0.38 16.14 3.18
C LEU A 298 1.77 16.50 3.74
N SER A 299 1.91 16.62 5.06
CA SER A 299 3.21 16.78 5.72
C SER A 299 4.15 15.62 5.41
N PHE A 300 3.66 14.38 5.44
CA PHE A 300 4.44 13.20 5.02
C PHE A 300 4.96 13.34 3.59
N VAL A 301 4.12 13.70 2.62
CA VAL A 301 4.56 13.90 1.23
C VAL A 301 5.58 15.04 1.12
N ILE A 302 5.37 16.16 1.82
CA ILE A 302 6.29 17.31 1.81
C ILE A 302 7.65 16.93 2.40
N LEU A 303 7.67 16.19 3.51
CA LEU A 303 8.90 15.72 4.15
C LEU A 303 9.62 14.73 3.22
N TYR A 304 8.90 13.80 2.60
CA TYR A 304 9.48 12.86 1.64
C TYR A 304 10.02 13.57 0.39
N SER A 305 9.39 14.66 -0.06
CA SER A 305 9.85 15.47 -1.19
C SER A 305 11.25 16.05 -1.01
N LYS A 306 11.74 16.18 0.24
CA LYS A 306 13.09 16.65 0.54
C LYS A 306 14.17 15.60 0.23
N LEU A 307 13.81 14.32 0.18
CA LEU A 307 14.77 13.25 -0.14
C LEU A 307 15.15 13.26 -1.62
N PRO A 308 16.42 13.01 -1.99
CA PRO A 308 16.90 13.16 -3.35
C PRO A 308 16.25 12.15 -4.31
N HIS A 309 16.25 10.88 -3.92
CA HIS A 309 15.63 9.80 -4.67
C HIS A 309 14.14 9.68 -4.37
N LYS A 310 13.34 9.54 -5.44
CA LYS A 310 11.88 9.57 -5.36
C LYS A 310 11.27 8.51 -6.25
N GLU A 311 10.29 7.81 -5.72
CA GLU A 311 9.51 6.83 -6.46
C GLU A 311 8.07 6.88 -6.02
N LEU A 312 7.16 6.58 -6.94
CA LEU A 312 5.72 6.64 -6.67
C LEU A 312 5.30 5.71 -5.52
N ARG A 313 5.91 4.52 -5.43
CA ARG A 313 5.58 3.52 -4.41
C ARG A 313 5.90 3.96 -2.98
N PHE A 314 6.81 4.91 -2.80
CA PHE A 314 7.19 5.41 -1.48
C PHE A 314 6.09 6.21 -0.80
N ILE A 315 5.28 6.92 -1.59
CA ILE A 315 4.16 7.73 -1.07
C ILE A 315 2.81 7.02 -1.19
N ILE A 316 2.77 5.73 -1.52
CA ILE A 316 1.49 5.01 -1.75
C ILE A 316 0.58 5.02 -0.50
N SER A 317 1.17 5.07 0.68
CA SER A 317 0.50 5.25 1.98
C SER A 317 -0.29 6.55 2.10
N SER A 318 -0.08 7.53 1.22
CA SER A 318 -0.87 8.77 1.19
C SER A 318 -2.19 8.64 0.43
N VAL A 319 -2.27 7.70 -0.54
CA VAL A 319 -3.38 7.57 -1.47
C VAL A 319 -4.73 7.34 -0.78
N PRO A 320 -4.88 6.46 0.24
CA PRO A 320 -6.18 6.21 0.88
C PRO A 320 -6.81 7.45 1.50
N ILE A 321 -6.01 8.32 2.13
CA ILE A 321 -6.49 9.54 2.78
C ILE A 321 -6.82 10.62 1.75
N PHE A 322 -6.04 10.76 0.68
CA PHE A 322 -6.41 11.63 -0.44
C PHE A 322 -7.69 11.16 -1.13
N ASN A 323 -7.87 9.85 -1.32
CA ASN A 323 -9.12 9.29 -1.85
C ASN A 323 -10.31 9.51 -0.91
N LEU A 324 -10.12 9.41 0.41
CA LEU A 324 -11.16 9.75 1.39
C LEU A 324 -11.60 11.21 1.22
N SER A 325 -10.65 12.15 1.15
CA SER A 325 -10.97 13.56 0.94
C SER A 325 -11.67 13.79 -0.40
N ALA A 326 -11.19 13.17 -1.48
CA ALA A 326 -11.85 13.22 -2.78
C ALA A 326 -13.26 12.64 -2.77
N ALA A 327 -13.50 11.55 -2.03
CA ALA A 327 -14.81 10.92 -1.89
C ALA A 327 -15.80 11.78 -1.10
N ILE A 328 -15.33 12.51 -0.07
CA ILE A 328 -16.13 13.51 0.64
C ILE A 328 -16.54 14.64 -0.34
N GLY A 329 -15.59 15.16 -1.12
CA GLY A 329 -15.86 16.16 -2.16
C GLY A 329 -16.87 15.69 -3.21
N ALA A 330 -16.67 14.48 -3.75
CA ALA A 330 -17.55 13.85 -4.72
C ALA A 330 -18.98 13.65 -4.17
N THR A 331 -19.10 13.21 -2.91
CA THR A 331 -20.39 13.06 -2.22
C THR A 331 -21.11 14.39 -2.08
N ARG A 332 -20.39 15.47 -1.75
CA ARG A 332 -20.97 16.81 -1.63
C ARG A 332 -21.48 17.32 -2.98
N ILE A 333 -20.74 17.07 -4.06
CA ILE A 333 -21.15 17.38 -5.44
C ILE A 333 -22.43 16.59 -5.79
N TYR A 334 -22.43 15.28 -5.55
CA TYR A 334 -23.57 14.41 -5.84
C TYR A 334 -24.84 14.82 -5.08
N ASN A 335 -24.74 15.15 -3.79
CA ASN A 335 -25.89 15.55 -2.98
C ASN A 335 -26.48 16.89 -3.43
N ASN A 336 -25.67 17.81 -3.95
CA ASN A 336 -26.12 19.13 -4.41
C ASN A 336 -26.41 19.21 -5.93
N ARG A 337 -26.35 18.09 -6.67
CA ARG A 337 -26.43 18.02 -8.14
C ARG A 337 -27.65 18.70 -8.79
N LYS A 338 -28.71 19.00 -8.03
CA LYS A 338 -29.91 19.70 -8.52
C LYS A 338 -29.71 21.22 -8.67
N LYS A 339 -28.70 21.82 -8.04
CA LYS A 339 -28.40 23.25 -8.12
C LYS A 339 -27.53 23.57 -9.34
N ASN A 340 -27.75 24.67 -10.05
CA ASN A 340 -27.12 24.97 -11.34
C ASN A 340 -25.58 24.83 -11.35
N PHE A 341 -24.86 25.49 -10.43
CA PHE A 341 -23.40 25.38 -10.35
C PHE A 341 -22.92 23.95 -10.03
N TRP A 342 -23.59 23.26 -9.11
CA TRP A 342 -23.25 21.89 -8.70
C TRP A 342 -23.59 20.86 -9.78
N LYS A 343 -24.60 21.13 -10.60
CA LYS A 343 -24.96 20.31 -11.77
C LYS A 343 -23.82 20.29 -12.78
N LEU A 344 -23.19 21.44 -13.04
CA LEU A 344 -21.99 21.52 -13.90
C LEU A 344 -20.84 20.71 -13.32
N LEU A 345 -20.51 20.91 -12.03
CA LEU A 345 -19.45 20.13 -11.35
C LEU A 345 -19.72 18.63 -11.37
N TYR A 346 -20.98 18.23 -11.22
CA TYR A 346 -21.40 16.83 -11.29
C TYR A 346 -21.18 16.23 -12.69
N PHE A 347 -21.54 16.95 -13.76
CA PHE A 347 -21.27 16.50 -15.12
C PHE A 347 -19.78 16.43 -15.43
N ILE A 348 -18.98 17.40 -14.97
CA ILE A 348 -17.52 17.37 -15.11
C ILE A 348 -16.95 16.14 -14.39
N MET A 349 -17.36 15.90 -13.14
CA MET A 349 -16.92 14.74 -12.36
C MET A 349 -17.28 13.43 -13.07
N LEU A 350 -18.51 13.30 -13.55
CA LEU A 350 -18.98 12.10 -14.26
C LEU A 350 -18.23 11.89 -15.58
N GLY A 351 -18.01 12.95 -16.36
CA GLY A 351 -17.21 12.91 -17.57
C GLY A 351 -15.77 12.47 -17.31
N LEU A 352 -15.12 13.01 -16.28
CA LEU A 352 -13.77 12.60 -15.88
C LEU A 352 -13.72 11.13 -15.45
N LEU A 353 -14.71 10.65 -14.67
CA LEU A 353 -14.79 9.24 -14.27
C LEU A 353 -14.97 8.32 -15.49
N LEU A 354 -15.86 8.67 -16.44
CA LEU A 354 -16.09 7.90 -17.66
C LEU A 354 -14.85 7.86 -18.56
N ILE A 355 -14.18 8.99 -18.76
CA ILE A 355 -12.91 9.06 -19.51
C ILE A 355 -11.87 8.13 -18.87
N ARG A 356 -11.82 8.06 -17.53
CA ARG A 356 -10.90 7.13 -16.85
C ARG A 356 -11.32 5.68 -16.98
N ILE A 357 -12.60 5.35 -16.89
CA ILE A 357 -13.07 3.98 -17.16
C ILE A 357 -12.63 3.58 -18.58
N TYR A 358 -12.92 4.41 -19.58
CA TYR A 358 -12.52 4.16 -20.96
C TYR A 358 -11.00 4.01 -21.08
N HIS A 359 -10.21 4.97 -20.61
CA HIS A 359 -8.77 4.90 -20.76
C HIS A 359 -8.14 3.73 -19.96
N HIS A 360 -8.68 3.38 -18.80
CA HIS A 360 -8.16 2.33 -17.95
C HIS A 360 -8.45 0.94 -18.53
N TYR A 361 -9.69 0.67 -18.93
CA TYR A 361 -10.09 -0.64 -19.43
C TYR A 361 -9.83 -0.81 -20.94
N PHE A 362 -9.94 0.23 -21.76
CA PHE A 362 -9.71 0.14 -23.22
C PHE A 362 -8.25 0.41 -23.62
N HIS A 363 -7.61 1.44 -23.08
CA HIS A 363 -6.22 1.79 -23.44
C HIS A 363 -5.16 1.23 -22.48
N GLY A 364 -5.49 1.08 -21.20
CA GLY A 364 -4.58 0.55 -20.17
C GLY A 364 -4.20 -0.88 -20.45
N ILE A 365 -5.18 -1.74 -20.76
CA ILE A 365 -4.94 -3.15 -21.14
C ILE A 365 -4.10 -3.26 -22.41
N VAL A 366 -4.31 -2.39 -23.40
CA VAL A 366 -3.54 -2.39 -24.68
C VAL A 366 -2.11 -1.86 -24.48
N ARG A 367 -1.89 -0.85 -23.63
CA ARG A 367 -0.54 -0.39 -23.26
C ARG A 367 0.16 -1.37 -22.31
N GLU A 368 -0.56 -2.07 -21.44
CA GLU A 368 -0.02 -3.11 -20.56
C GLU A 368 0.34 -4.39 -21.34
N LEU A 369 -0.38 -4.70 -22.43
CA LEU A 369 0.08 -5.65 -23.45
C LEU A 369 1.34 -5.14 -24.16
N SER A 370 1.50 -3.82 -24.37
CA SER A 370 2.77 -3.24 -24.85
C SER A 370 3.91 -3.29 -23.81
N TRP A 371 3.59 -3.34 -22.51
CA TRP A 371 4.59 -3.64 -21.48
C TRP A 371 5.09 -5.09 -21.56
N ARG A 372 4.29 -6.05 -22.06
CA ARG A 372 4.82 -7.38 -22.42
C ARG A 372 5.91 -7.27 -23.48
N SER A 373 5.69 -6.50 -24.55
CA SER A 373 6.73 -6.30 -25.58
C SER A 373 7.94 -5.49 -25.10
N CYS A 374 7.79 -4.62 -24.10
CA CYS A 374 8.91 -3.89 -23.48
C CYS A 374 9.69 -4.79 -22.51
N PHE A 375 9.01 -5.67 -21.76
CA PHE A 375 9.64 -6.70 -20.92
C PHE A 375 10.29 -7.81 -21.76
N GLU A 376 9.70 -8.22 -22.89
CA GLU A 376 10.29 -9.17 -23.83
C GLU A 376 11.56 -8.58 -24.49
N ARG A 377 11.58 -7.28 -24.83
CA ARG A 377 12.80 -6.58 -25.29
C ARG A 377 13.85 -6.36 -24.20
N PHE A 378 13.45 -6.26 -22.93
CA PHE A 378 14.40 -6.17 -21.80
C PHE A 378 14.93 -7.56 -21.40
N ALA A 379 14.11 -8.60 -21.47
CA ALA A 379 14.49 -9.98 -21.20
C ALA A 379 15.38 -10.57 -22.31
N SER A 380 15.23 -10.13 -23.57
CA SER A 380 16.12 -10.52 -24.67
C SER A 380 17.52 -9.88 -24.60
N ASN A 381 17.70 -8.84 -23.78
CA ASN A 381 18.95 -8.08 -23.67
C ASN A 381 19.66 -8.23 -22.31
N TRP A 382 19.25 -9.18 -21.47
CA TRP A 382 20.01 -9.54 -20.27
C TRP A 382 20.88 -10.77 -20.57
N PRO A 383 22.22 -10.67 -20.47
CA PRO A 383 23.07 -11.85 -20.57
C PRO A 383 22.79 -12.75 -19.36
N SER A 384 22.52 -14.01 -19.67
CA SER A 384 22.44 -15.11 -18.71
C SER A 384 23.58 -15.06 -17.70
N CYS A 385 23.23 -14.90 -16.42
CA CYS A 385 24.02 -15.33 -15.28
C CYS A 385 23.21 -16.38 -14.54
#